data_AF-A0A4Y3QPH5-F1
#
_entry.id   AF-A0A4Y3QPH5-F1
#
_cell.length_a   1.000
_cell.length_b   1.000
_cell.length_c   1.000
_cell.angle_alpha   90.00
_cell.angle_beta   90.00
_cell.angle_gamma   90.00
#
_symmetry.space_group_name_H-M   'P 1'
#
loop_
_entity.id
_entity.type
_entity.pdbx_description
1 polymer ?
#
loop_
_entity_poly.entity_id
_entity_poly.type
_entity_poly.pdbx_seq_one_letter_code
_entity_poly.pdbx_strand_id
1 'polypeptide(L)' 'MSDSSAPDAAGLIDRLRLIEEQPLDTRAAAYAAVHEELVRRLESAPTDPSSAS' A
#
# COMPACT_ATOMS: atom_id res chain seq x y z
N MET A 1 11.34 -11.30 17.40
CA MET A 1 11.14 -10.02 16.70
C MET A 1 10.57 -10.36 15.34
N SER A 2 9.26 -10.24 15.17
CA SER A 2 8.58 -10.59 13.93
C SER A 2 8.97 -9.58 12.86
N ASP A 3 9.80 -10.00 11.93
CA ASP A 3 10.13 -9.28 10.70
C ASP A 3 8.93 -9.31 9.74
N SER A 4 7.84 -8.64 10.11
CA SER A 4 6.53 -8.81 9.46
C SER A 4 6.09 -7.63 8.58
N SER A 5 6.92 -6.60 8.37
CA SER A 5 6.48 -5.40 7.61
C SER A 5 7.36 -5.01 6.42
N ALA A 6 8.48 -5.70 6.17
CA ALA A 6 9.38 -5.34 5.07
C ALA A 6 8.96 -5.82 3.65
N PRO A 7 8.31 -6.98 3.44
CA PRO A 7 8.10 -7.49 2.07
C PRO A 7 7.02 -6.72 1.28
N ASP A 8 6.06 -6.07 1.95
CA ASP A 8 4.93 -5.38 1.28
C ASP A 8 5.32 -3.97 0.80
N ALA A 9 6.26 -3.31 1.49
CA ALA A 9 6.71 -1.96 1.13
C ALA A 9 7.53 -1.92 -0.16
N ALA A 10 8.40 -2.92 -0.39
CA ALA A 10 9.19 -3.02 -1.61
C ALA A 10 8.29 -3.18 -2.86
N GLY A 11 7.28 -4.07 -2.77
CA GLY A 11 6.31 -4.27 -3.85
C GLY A 11 5.46 -3.03 -4.14
N LEU A 12 5.12 -2.24 -3.12
CA LEU A 12 4.42 -0.97 -3.30
C LEU A 12 5.30 0.04 -4.06
N ILE A 13 6.58 0.17 -3.70
CA ILE A 13 7.51 1.08 -4.38
C ILE A 13 7.67 0.69 -5.86
N ASP A 14 7.83 -0.60 -6.16
CA ASP A 14 7.95 -1.07 -7.54
C ASP A 14 6.69 -0.78 -8.35
N ARG A 15 5.50 -0.93 -7.74
CA ARG A 15 4.24 -0.58 -8.38
C ARG A 15 4.09 0.92 -8.64
N LEU A 16 4.53 1.78 -7.72
CA LEU A 16 4.51 3.23 -7.92
C LEU A 16 5.43 3.65 -9.07
N ARG A 17 6.62 3.04 -9.18
CA ARG A 17 7.53 3.26 -10.32
C ARG A 17 6.88 2.90 -11.65
N LEU A 18 6.16 1.78 -11.72
CA LEU A 18 5.42 1.40 -12.93
C LEU A 18 4.31 2.42 -13.29
N ILE A 19 3.64 3.00 -12.30
CA ILE A 19 2.64 4.07 -12.53
C ILE A 19 3.31 5.32 -13.09
N GLU A 20 4.50 5.66 -12.60
CA GLU A 20 5.28 6.80 -13.07
C GLU A 20 5.84 6.63 -14.49
N GLU A 21 5.80 5.44 -15.06
CA GLU A 21 6.12 5.19 -16.48
C GLU A 21 4.90 5.38 -17.40
N GLN A 22 3.68 5.47 -16.84
CA GLN A 22 2.46 5.65 -17.62
C GLN A 22 2.28 7.09 -18.15
N PRO A 23 1.46 7.29 -19.19
CA PRO A 23 0.99 8.61 -19.62
C PRO A 23 0.35 9.39 -18.47
N LEU A 24 0.57 10.71 -18.45
CA LEU A 24 0.21 11.57 -17.31
C LEU A 24 -1.31 11.58 -17.02
N ASP A 25 -2.13 11.47 -18.07
CA ASP A 25 -3.59 11.42 -18.00
C ASP A 25 -4.13 10.14 -17.34
N THR A 26 -3.37 9.05 -17.31
CA THR A 26 -3.79 7.78 -16.68
C THR A 26 -3.31 7.62 -15.24
N ARG A 27 -2.27 8.36 -14.83
CA ARG A 27 -1.65 8.19 -13.49
C ARG A 27 -2.60 8.43 -12.34
N ALA A 28 -3.45 9.46 -12.44
CA ALA A 28 -4.37 9.82 -11.37
C ALA A 28 -5.30 8.66 -11.00
N ALA A 29 -5.87 7.98 -12.00
CA ALA A 29 -6.73 6.81 -11.79
C ALA A 29 -5.94 5.63 -11.19
N ALA A 30 -4.70 5.42 -11.64
CA ALA A 30 -3.84 4.36 -11.12
C ALA A 30 -3.46 4.58 -9.65
N TYR A 31 -3.11 5.82 -9.26
CA TYR A 31 -2.84 6.16 -7.86
C TYR A 31 -4.09 6.02 -6.98
N ALA A 32 -5.27 6.43 -7.48
CA ALA A 32 -6.52 6.22 -6.76
C ALA A 32 -6.77 4.73 -6.47
N ALA A 33 -6.51 3.85 -7.44
CA ALA A 33 -6.65 2.40 -7.23
C ALA A 33 -5.68 1.86 -6.17
N VAL A 34 -4.43 2.33 -6.13
CA VAL A 34 -3.46 1.98 -5.09
C VAL A 34 -3.95 2.46 -3.72
N HIS A 35 -4.42 3.71 -3.63
CA HIS A 35 -4.95 4.27 -2.39
C HIS A 35 -6.13 3.43 -1.85
N GLU A 36 -7.12 3.13 -2.68
CA GLU A 36 -8.28 2.31 -2.32
C GLU A 36 -7.87 0.91 -1.81
N GLU A 37 -6.85 0.32 -2.41
CA GLU A 37 -6.32 -0.96 -1.96
C GLU A 37 -5.65 -0.86 -0.59
N LEU A 38 -4.85 0.18 -0.35
CA LEU A 38 -4.19 0.40 0.94
C LEU A 38 -5.20 0.69 2.05
N VAL A 39 -6.25 1.48 1.76
CA VAL A 39 -7.36 1.72 2.69
C VAL A 39 -8.03 0.39 3.07
N ARG A 40 -8.40 -0.44 2.09
CA ARG A 40 -9.01 -1.75 2.37
C ARG A 40 -8.12 -2.65 3.22
N ARG A 41 -6.80 -2.66 2.96
CA ARG A 41 -5.83 -3.43 3.77
C ARG A 41 -5.79 -2.92 5.20
N LEU A 42 -5.81 -1.60 5.41
CA LEU A 42 -5.81 -0.99 6.73
C LEU A 42 -7.10 -1.30 7.50
N GLU A 43 -8.26 -1.22 6.84
CA GLU A 43 -9.56 -1.57 7.42
C GLU A 43 -9.68 -3.06 7.77
N SER A 44 -9.00 -3.92 7.01
CA SER A 44 -9.00 -5.38 7.22
C SER A 44 -7.94 -5.83 8.22
N ALA A 45 -7.01 -4.97 8.61
CA ALA A 45 -5.98 -5.32 9.57
C ALA A 45 -6.61 -5.51 10.96
N PRO A 46 -6.30 -6.61 11.67
CA PRO A 46 -6.73 -6.76 13.05
C PRO A 46 -6.21 -5.57 13.85
N THR A 47 -7.12 -4.81 14.47
CA THR A 47 -6.71 -3.78 15.44
C THR A 47 -6.21 -4.51 16.66
N ASP A 48 -4.92 -4.87 16.69
CA ASP A 48 -4.35 -5.63 17.79
C ASP A 48 -4.37 -4.76 19.06
N PRO A 49 -5.26 -5.03 20.03
CA PRO A 49 -5.35 -4.20 21.24
C PRO A 49 -4.13 -4.39 22.14
N SER A 50 -3.23 -5.33 21.82
CA SER A 50 -2.04 -5.66 22.62
C SER A 50 -0.91 -4.62 22.53
N SER A 51 -1.04 -3.56 21.71
CA SER A 51 -0.08 -2.44 21.70
C SER A 51 -0.38 -1.38 22.78
N ALA A 52 -1.49 -1.51 23.51
CA ALA A 52 -1.82 -0.68 24.67
C ALA A 52 -1.57 -1.45 25.97
N SER A 53 -0.31 -1.59 26.39
CA SER A 53 0.08 -2.02 27.74
C SER A 53 1.47 -1.48 28.09
#